data_AF-A0A015T187-F1
#
_entry.id   AF-A0A015T187-F1
#
_cell.length_a   1.000
_cell.length_b   1.000
_cell.length_c   1.000
_cell.angle_alpha   90.00
_cell.angle_beta   90.00
_cell.angle_gamma   90.00
#
_symmetry.space_group_name_H-M   'P 1'
#
loop_
_entity.id
_entity.type
_entity.pdbx_description
1 polymer ?
#
loop_
_entity_poly.entity_id
_entity_poly.type
_entity_poly.pdbx_seq_one_letter_code
_entity_poly.pdbx_strand_id
1 'polypeptide(L)' 'MRVSVNTNEYRTILFAVDNDNIILSKKVLLLNGFLKKSTKDYCKQIKIAERILKDFEL' A
#
# COMPACT_ATOMS: atom_id res chain seq x y z
N MET A 1 3.89 -3.61 -2.91
CA MET A 1 4.90 -4.68 -2.76
C MET A 1 4.21 -6.03 -2.60
N ARG A 2 4.74 -7.12 -3.17
CA ARG A 2 4.21 -8.49 -3.01
C ARG A 2 5.21 -9.33 -2.21
N VAL A 3 4.73 -10.03 -1.18
CA VAL A 3 5.50 -11.03 -0.43
C VAL A 3 4.70 -12.33 -0.41
N SER A 4 5.31 -13.42 -0.87
CA SER A 4 4.70 -14.75 -0.87
C SER A 4 5.24 -15.57 0.28
N VAL A 5 4.35 -16.16 1.09
CA VAL A 5 4.69 -17.03 2.22
C VAL A 5 3.82 -18.27 2.13
N ASN A 6 4.42 -19.43 1.81
CA ASN A 6 3.69 -20.64 1.43
C ASN A 6 2.69 -20.35 0.30
N THR A 7 1.41 -20.64 0.51
CA THR A 7 0.31 -20.39 -0.42
C THR A 7 -0.28 -18.97 -0.28
N ASN A 8 0.18 -18.20 0.70
CA ASN A 8 -0.34 -16.87 0.98
C ASN A 8 0.42 -15.79 0.23
N GLU A 9 -0.32 -14.80 -0.25
CA GLU A 9 0.19 -13.68 -1.01
C GLU A 9 -0.16 -12.37 -0.33
N TYR A 10 0.80 -11.78 0.38
CA TYR A 10 0.63 -10.48 1.01
C TYR A 10 0.89 -9.36 0.01
N ARG A 11 0.15 -8.27 0.17
CA ARG A 11 0.27 -7.03 -0.60
C ARG A 11 0.39 -5.87 0.36
N THR A 12 1.29 -4.96 0.05
CA THR A 12 1.46 -3.70 0.78
C THR A 12 1.17 -2.53 -0.13
N ILE A 13 0.35 -1.59 0.33
CA ILE A 13 0.15 -0.28 -0.29
C ILE A 13 1.22 0.66 0.25
N LEU A 14 1.88 1.36 -0.66
CA LEU A 14 2.93 2.32 -0.35
C LEU A 14 2.54 3.67 -0.95
N PHE A 15 3.04 4.74 -0.35
CA PHE A 15 2.92 6.10 -0.84
C PHE A 15 4.32 6.70 -1.00
N ALA A 16 4.64 7.22 -2.18
CA ALA A 16 5.88 7.92 -2.43
C ALA A 16 5.69 9.38 -2.02
N VAL A 17 6.53 9.86 -1.09
CA VAL A 17 6.34 11.17 -0.47
C VAL A 17 7.03 12.27 -1.25
N ASP A 18 8.17 11.95 -1.87
CA ASP A 18 9.11 12.93 -2.43
C ASP A 18 9.28 12.84 -3.94
N ASN A 19 8.65 11.86 -4.59
CA ASN A 19 8.68 11.70 -6.05
C ASN A 19 7.54 10.82 -6.56
N ASP A 20 6.84 11.26 -7.61
CA ASP A 20 5.77 10.47 -8.24
C ASP A 20 6.29 9.16 -8.87
N ASN A 21 7.53 9.17 -9.35
CA ASN A 21 8.19 7.96 -9.79
C ASN A 21 8.74 7.21 -8.56
N ILE A 22 8.05 6.14 -8.19
CA ILE A 22 8.43 5.28 -7.06
C ILE A 22 9.87 4.75 -7.13
N ILE A 23 10.46 4.61 -8.33
CA ILE A 23 11.86 4.16 -8.49
C ILE A 23 12.86 5.25 -8.10
N LEU A 24 12.47 6.53 -8.23
CA LEU A 24 13.29 7.69 -7.89
C LEU A 24 13.03 8.23 -6.48
N SER A 25 11.89 7.87 -5.87
CA SER A 25 11.54 8.25 -4.50
C SER A 25 12.55 7.73 -3.50
N LYS A 26 13.02 8.61 -2.61
CA LYS A 26 13.92 8.24 -1.50
C LYS A 26 13.15 8.10 -0.19
N LYS A 27 11.90 8.56 -0.15
CA LYS A 27 11.03 8.51 1.02
C LYS A 27 9.70 7.88 0.65
N VAL A 28 9.47 6.69 1.17
CA VAL A 28 8.20 5.96 0.99
C VAL A 28 7.57 5.68 2.35
N LEU A 29 6.25 5.83 2.43
CA LEU A 29 5.44 5.41 3.56
C LEU A 29 4.77 4.07 3.25
N LEU A 30 4.80 3.15 4.21
CA LEU A 30 4.07 1.89 4.17
C LEU A 30 2.75 2.10 4.92
N LEU A 31 1.64 2.12 4.20
CA LEU A 31 0.34 2.48 4.79
C LEU A 31 -0.36 1.28 5.42
N ASN A 32 -0.50 0.19 4.66
CA ASN A 32 -1.13 -1.04 5.12
C ASN A 32 -0.69 -2.27 4.31
N GLY A 33 -0.65 -3.40 5.00
CA GLY A 33 -0.42 -4.73 4.44
C GLY A 33 -1.66 -5.61 4.57
N PHE A 34 -1.97 -6.40 3.55
CA PHE A 34 -3.12 -7.31 3.56
C PHE A 34 -2.84 -8.61 2.81
N LEU A 35 -3.45 -9.70 3.25
CA LEU A 35 -3.48 -10.95 2.51
C LEU A 35 -4.48 -10.83 1.35
N LYS A 36 -4.02 -11.03 0.12
CA LYS A 36 -4.88 -10.98 -1.08
C LYS A 36 -5.78 -12.22 -1.11
N LYS A 37 -7.10 -12.03 -0.99
CA LYS A 37 -8.09 -13.10 -1.18
C LYS A 37 -8.84 -12.93 -2.50
N SER A 38 -9.12 -11.69 -2.91
CA SER A 38 -9.78 -11.35 -4.17
C SER A 38 -9.37 -9.97 -4.69
N THR A 39 -9.80 -9.61 -5.91
CA THR A 39 -9.61 -8.25 -6.44
C THR A 39 -10.40 -7.20 -5.66
N LYS A 40 -11.53 -7.56 -5.03
CA LYS A 40 -12.34 -6.65 -4.20
C LYS A 40 -11.59 -6.14 -2.96
N ASP A 41 -10.59 -6.89 -2.48
CA ASP A 41 -9.79 -6.47 -1.33
C ASP A 41 -8.99 -5.20 -1.64
N TYR A 42 -8.51 -5.02 -2.88
CA TYR A 42 -7.75 -3.83 -3.27
C TYR A 42 -8.57 -2.55 -3.07
N CYS A 43 -9.82 -2.52 -3.54
CA CYS A 43 -10.68 -1.34 -3.38
C CYS A 43 -10.90 -0.98 -1.90
N LYS A 44 -11.06 -1.98 -1.03
CA LYS A 44 -11.19 -1.76 0.42
C LYS A 44 -9.90 -1.22 1.01
N GLN A 45 -8.76 -1.78 0.63
CA GLN A 45 -7.46 -1.43 1.20
C GLN A 45 -6.98 -0.06 0.70
N ILE A 46 -7.31 0.32 -0.53
CA ILE A 46 -7.08 1.68 -1.07
C ILE A 46 -7.84 2.72 -0.24
N LYS A 47 -9.13 2.49 0.06
CA LYS A 47 -9.92 3.41 0.89
C LYS A 47 -9.33 3.58 2.30
N ILE A 48 -8.77 2.51 2.87
CA ILE A 48 -8.07 2.56 4.16
C ILE A 48 -6.80 3.41 4.03
N ALA A 49 -6.00 3.18 2.98
CA ALA A 49 -4.78 3.95 2.71
C ALA A 49 -5.07 5.45 2.49
N GLU A 50 -6.10 5.79 1.70
CA GLU A 50 -6.55 7.17 1.49
C GLU A 50 -7.00 7.85 2.79
N ARG A 51 -7.68 7.11 3.67
CA ARG A 51 -8.06 7.63 4.99
C ARG A 51 -6.82 7.90 5.85
N ILE A 52 -5.87 6.97 5.89
CA ILE A 52 -4.62 7.14 6.63
C ILE A 52 -3.90 8.41 6.15
N LEU A 53 -3.77 8.62 4.83
CA LEU A 53 -3.13 9.81 4.28
C LEU A 53 -3.84 11.11 4.71
N LYS A 54 -5.18 11.13 4.64
CA LYS A 54 -5.98 12.27 5.11
C LYS A 54 -5.80 12.56 6.60
N ASP A 55 -5.74 11.51 7.43
CA ASP A 55 -5.54 11.63 8.87
C ASP A 55 -4.14 12.17 9.21
N PHE A 56 -3.16 12.01 8.30
CA PHE A 56 -1.81 12.58 8.42
C PHE A 56 -1.62 13.93 7.71
N GLU A 57 -2.67 14.51 7.13
CA GLU A 57 -2.62 15.74 6.32
C GLU A 57 -1.58 15.69 5.17
N LEU A 58 -1.37 14.49 4.60
CA LEU A 58 -0.45 14.23 3.49
C LEU A 58 -1.16 14.13 2.13
#